data_AF-A0A5S6QD86-F1
#
_entry.id   AF-A0A5S6QD86-F1
#
_cell.length_a   1.000
_cell.length_b   1.000
_cell.length_c   1.000
_cell.angle_alpha   90.00
_cell.angle_beta   90.00
_cell.angle_gamma   90.00
#
_symmetry.space_group_name_H-M   'P 1'
#
loop_
_entity.id
_entity.type
_entity.pdbx_description
1 polymer ?
#
loop_
_entity_poly.entity_id
_entity_poly.type
_entity_poly.pdbx_seq_one_letter_code
_entity_poly.pdbx_strand_id
1 'polypeptide(L)'
;MDYPVKAPTAVEHFAQCMHNLQPRALYCEGLFQHRKIRGGRYCAGSGQIVEKRTVPITFDSAGMNHNRCPLPFYGQIVIGPPGSGKTTYCRAMKIFLAESEEYDLDVRTFVDLNAVVSDRCLGPNGGMVYCLELLEIQVEELTKRIQAILNEKPNCKYILFDFPGQAELYTHLECVHNILDRLQTLLECHLICVHIVDSQHCVDPGRFLSVLLTTLFGMLRLALPHVNVLSKFDLMERNEVFLSFGIDFYTEVLDLHYLLEHMPQSSFSSKYNKLSKMLCQVVEDFGLVSFHPLAAHDEVSLSNLISVIDNVSGYASDER
;
A
#
# COMPACT_ATOMS: atom_id res chain seq x y z
N MET A 1 42.68 13.23 -27.08
CA MET A 1 42.00 14.40 -26.48
C MET A 1 40.68 13.90 -25.96
N ASP A 2 40.68 13.51 -24.70
CA ASP A 2 39.77 12.50 -24.21
C ASP A 2 38.75 13.18 -23.31
N TYR A 3 37.48 13.10 -23.70
CA TYR A 3 36.37 13.54 -22.87
C TYR A 3 35.97 12.39 -21.95
N PRO A 4 36.23 12.46 -20.62
CA PRO A 4 35.75 11.46 -19.69
C PRO A 4 34.24 11.63 -19.49
N VAL A 5 33.45 10.88 -20.25
CA VAL A 5 32.04 10.65 -19.91
C VAL A 5 32.03 9.86 -18.61
N LYS A 6 31.89 10.54 -17.48
CA LYS A 6 31.62 9.90 -16.19
C LYS A 6 30.26 9.21 -16.29
N ALA A 7 30.26 7.88 -16.34
CA ALA A 7 29.07 7.12 -16.00
C ALA A 7 28.67 7.48 -14.55
N PRO A 8 27.38 7.71 -14.26
CA PRO A 8 26.93 7.96 -12.90
C PRO A 8 27.28 6.78 -12.01
N THR A 9 27.77 7.06 -10.81
CA THR A 9 28.21 6.01 -9.89
C THR A 9 27.01 5.43 -9.14
N ALA A 10 27.10 4.18 -8.71
CA ALA A 10 26.01 3.49 -7.99
C ALA A 10 25.53 4.22 -6.71
N VAL A 11 26.32 5.17 -6.20
CA VAL A 11 25.98 6.07 -5.09
C VAL A 11 24.82 7.01 -5.45
N GLU A 12 24.74 7.50 -6.69
CA GLU A 12 23.73 8.48 -7.12
C GLU A 12 22.33 7.88 -7.23
N HIS A 13 22.23 6.58 -7.58
CA HIS A 13 20.98 5.82 -7.49
C HIS A 13 20.56 5.52 -6.03
N PHE A 14 21.50 5.44 -5.10
CA PHE A 14 21.21 5.13 -3.70
C PHE A 14 20.51 6.30 -2.98
N ALA A 15 20.86 7.54 -3.33
CA ALA A 15 20.26 8.75 -2.77
C ALA A 15 18.74 8.88 -3.01
N GLN A 16 18.23 8.32 -4.12
CA GLN A 16 16.80 8.41 -4.47
C GLN A 16 15.91 7.41 -3.73
N CYS A 17 16.46 6.36 -3.11
CA CYS A 17 15.67 5.28 -2.48
C CYS A 17 15.31 5.53 -1.00
N MET A 18 15.76 6.65 -0.42
CA MET A 18 15.83 6.88 1.04
C MET A 18 14.91 8.00 1.58
N HIS A 19 13.93 8.45 0.81
CA HIS A 19 13.37 9.81 0.98
C HIS A 19 12.08 9.91 1.83
N ASN A 20 11.64 8.82 2.47
CA ASN A 20 10.22 8.49 2.58
C ASN A 20 9.87 7.72 3.87
N LEU A 21 8.80 8.12 4.61
CA LEU A 21 8.04 7.30 5.60
C LEU A 21 6.88 8.03 6.37
N GLN A 22 5.98 8.84 5.76
CA GLN A 22 5.21 9.83 6.56
C GLN A 22 3.71 10.13 6.23
N PRO A 23 2.87 10.48 7.23
CA PRO A 23 1.44 10.87 7.12
C PRO A 23 1.27 12.41 6.92
N ARG A 24 0.22 13.18 7.31
CA ARG A 24 -1.25 13.02 7.64
C ARG A 24 -2.01 14.37 7.39
N ALA A 25 -3.34 14.45 7.24
CA ALA A 25 -4.23 14.19 6.09
C ALA A 25 -5.66 14.79 6.34
N LEU A 26 -6.48 14.98 5.30
CA LEU A 26 -7.95 15.22 5.24
C LEU A 26 -8.63 16.52 5.76
N TYR A 27 -9.44 17.10 4.86
CA TYR A 27 -10.87 17.39 5.09
C TYR A 27 -11.65 17.11 3.79
N CYS A 28 -12.91 16.65 3.87
CA CYS A 28 -13.70 16.29 2.68
C CYS A 28 -15.15 16.80 2.77
N GLU A 29 -15.40 18.00 2.25
CA GLU A 29 -16.75 18.49 1.91
C GLU A 29 -16.83 18.82 0.42
N GLY A 30 -17.43 17.94 -0.38
CA GLY A 30 -17.64 18.23 -1.81
C GLY A 30 -18.27 17.11 -2.63
N LEU A 31 -17.78 15.87 -2.51
CA LEU A 31 -18.11 14.77 -3.44
C LEU A 31 -19.57 14.28 -3.39
N PHE A 32 -20.35 14.69 -2.39
CA PHE A 32 -21.81 14.44 -2.32
C PHE A 32 -22.70 15.64 -2.71
N GLN A 33 -22.18 16.69 -3.36
CA GLN A 33 -23.05 17.64 -4.06
C GLN A 33 -23.52 17.08 -5.42
N HIS A 34 -24.81 16.77 -5.49
CA HIS A 34 -25.53 16.25 -6.66
C HIS A 34 -25.03 16.81 -8.02
N ARG A 35 -24.36 15.97 -8.83
CA ARG A 35 -24.41 16.13 -10.29
C ARG A 35 -25.84 15.86 -10.77
N LYS A 36 -26.64 16.92 -10.76
CA LYS A 36 -28.07 16.94 -11.03
C LYS A 36 -28.36 16.76 -12.53
N ILE A 37 -28.07 15.56 -13.05
CA ILE A 37 -28.37 15.18 -14.44
C ILE A 37 -29.85 15.42 -14.71
N ARG A 38 -30.14 16.16 -15.78
CA ARG A 38 -31.49 16.66 -16.07
C ARG A 38 -32.38 15.58 -16.67
N GLY A 39 -33.54 15.37 -16.05
CA GLY A 39 -34.75 14.92 -16.75
C GLY A 39 -34.96 13.41 -16.84
N GLY A 40 -35.79 12.89 -15.93
CA GLY A 40 -36.31 11.52 -15.99
C GLY A 40 -37.39 11.31 -14.93
N ARG A 41 -38.67 11.55 -15.29
CA ARG A 41 -39.80 11.13 -14.45
C ARG A 41 -40.10 9.67 -14.79
N TYR A 42 -40.34 8.81 -13.80
CA TYR A 42 -41.36 7.75 -13.92
C TYR A 42 -41.95 7.42 -12.54
N CYS A 43 -43.01 6.61 -12.54
CA CYS A 43 -44.05 6.65 -11.50
C CYS A 43 -43.81 5.72 -10.30
N ALA A 44 -44.55 5.97 -9.23
CA ALA A 44 -44.60 5.09 -8.05
C ALA A 44 -45.20 3.71 -8.38
N GLY A 45 -44.71 2.69 -7.68
CA GLY A 45 -45.26 1.33 -7.66
C GLY A 45 -45.45 0.87 -6.21
N SER A 46 -46.64 0.37 -5.89
CA SER A 46 -47.01 -0.07 -4.53
C SER A 46 -46.54 -1.50 -4.25
N GLY A 47 -45.86 -1.72 -3.11
CA GLY A 47 -45.54 -3.05 -2.59
C GLY A 47 -45.63 -3.06 -1.06
N GLN A 48 -46.36 -4.03 -0.49
CA GLN A 48 -46.46 -4.19 0.96
C GLN A 48 -45.22 -4.88 1.51
N ILE A 49 -44.70 -4.39 2.65
CA ILE A 49 -43.71 -5.10 3.46
C ILE A 49 -44.38 -5.46 4.79
N VAL A 50 -44.26 -6.73 5.20
CA VAL A 50 -44.95 -7.28 6.37
C VAL A 50 -44.12 -7.03 7.63
N GLU A 51 -44.72 -6.40 8.64
CA GLU A 51 -44.10 -6.23 9.95
C GLU A 51 -43.78 -7.58 10.61
N LYS A 52 -42.52 -7.79 10.99
CA LYS A 52 -42.16 -8.74 12.04
C LYS A 52 -41.93 -7.97 13.33
N ARG A 53 -42.69 -8.30 14.36
CA ARG A 53 -42.58 -7.71 15.70
C ARG A 53 -41.24 -8.08 16.32
N THR A 54 -40.45 -7.07 16.70
CA THR A 54 -39.31 -7.21 17.62
C THR A 54 -39.68 -6.47 18.91
N VAL A 55 -39.43 -7.08 20.07
CA VAL A 55 -39.83 -6.51 21.37
C VAL A 55 -38.90 -5.33 21.71
N PRO A 56 -39.44 -4.15 22.09
CA PRO A 56 -38.59 -3.03 22.49
C PRO A 56 -37.97 -3.30 23.86
N ILE A 57 -36.63 -3.34 23.91
CA ILE A 57 -35.88 -3.32 25.17
C ILE A 57 -35.69 -1.84 25.55
N THR A 58 -36.45 -1.37 26.53
CA THR A 58 -36.25 -0.05 27.14
C THR A 58 -35.02 -0.08 28.04
N PHE A 59 -33.94 0.59 27.63
CA PHE A 59 -32.83 0.93 28.52
C PHE A 59 -33.10 2.28 29.18
N ASP A 60 -32.99 2.34 30.52
CA ASP A 60 -33.22 3.56 31.28
C ASP A 60 -32.18 4.64 30.97
N SER A 61 -32.67 5.84 30.61
CA SER A 61 -31.85 7.00 30.27
C SER A 61 -31.35 7.75 31.51
N ALA A 62 -30.45 7.12 32.27
CA ALA A 62 -29.87 7.66 33.50
C ALA A 62 -28.33 7.81 33.44
N GLY A 63 -27.86 9.01 33.05
CA GLY A 63 -26.56 9.52 33.49
C GLY A 63 -25.29 8.86 32.93
N MET A 64 -25.11 8.84 31.60
CA MET A 64 -23.78 8.71 31.00
C MET A 64 -23.41 9.97 30.22
N ASN A 65 -22.23 10.53 30.52
CA ASN A 65 -21.63 11.56 29.67
C ASN A 65 -21.36 10.99 28.28
N HIS A 66 -21.65 11.75 27.23
CA HIS A 66 -21.21 11.43 25.88
C HIS A 66 -19.70 11.69 25.71
N ASN A 67 -18.88 10.88 26.39
CA ASN A 67 -17.55 10.58 25.90
C ASN A 67 -17.76 9.88 24.55
N ARG A 68 -17.65 10.64 23.46
CA ARG A 68 -17.43 10.04 22.14
C ARG A 68 -16.14 9.23 22.26
N CYS A 69 -16.18 7.94 21.96
CA CYS A 69 -14.94 7.25 21.62
C CYS A 69 -14.29 8.04 20.47
N PRO A 70 -12.96 8.25 20.48
CA PRO A 70 -12.31 8.73 19.27
C PRO A 70 -12.66 7.77 18.14
N LEU A 71 -13.04 8.30 16.97
CA LEU A 71 -13.26 7.45 15.79
C LEU A 71 -11.95 6.73 15.48
N PRO A 72 -11.99 5.43 15.13
CA PRO A 72 -10.79 4.65 14.91
C PRO A 72 -9.91 5.31 13.85
N PHE A 73 -8.61 5.31 14.10
CA PHE A 73 -7.66 5.87 13.15
C PHE A 73 -7.32 4.84 12.08
N TYR A 74 -7.27 5.25 10.81
CA TYR A 74 -6.91 4.38 9.71
C TYR A 74 -5.51 4.72 9.20
N GLY A 75 -4.84 3.76 8.55
CA GLY A 75 -3.54 3.99 7.94
C GLY A 75 -3.15 3.03 6.82
N GLN A 76 -2.36 3.55 5.86
CA GLN A 76 -1.70 2.77 4.82
C GLN A 76 -0.21 2.62 5.10
N ILE A 77 0.31 1.41 4.86
CA ILE A 77 1.72 1.04 4.84
C ILE A 77 2.09 0.72 3.40
N VAL A 78 2.81 1.64 2.76
CA VAL A 78 3.07 1.59 1.32
C VAL A 78 4.42 0.91 1.09
N ILE A 79 4.39 -0.36 0.71
CA ILE A 79 5.57 -1.19 0.44
C ILE A 79 5.77 -1.43 -1.05
N GLY A 80 6.88 -2.04 -1.43
CA GLY A 80 7.24 -2.36 -2.82
C GLY A 80 8.74 -2.26 -3.07
N PRO A 81 9.28 -2.83 -4.16
CA PRO A 81 10.71 -2.81 -4.45
C PRO A 81 11.25 -1.40 -4.81
N PRO A 82 12.57 -1.22 -4.96
CA PRO A 82 13.16 0.04 -5.39
C PRO A 82 12.62 0.45 -6.77
N GLY A 83 12.30 1.73 -6.94
CA GLY A 83 11.78 2.26 -8.21
C GLY A 83 10.31 1.95 -8.55
N SER A 84 9.59 1.14 -7.75
CA SER A 84 8.17 0.82 -8.03
C SER A 84 7.21 2.01 -7.90
N GLY A 85 7.64 3.13 -7.32
CA GLY A 85 6.86 4.36 -7.26
C GLY A 85 6.04 4.57 -5.99
N LYS A 86 6.30 3.83 -4.90
CA LYS A 86 5.75 4.09 -3.53
C LYS A 86 5.63 5.58 -3.23
N THR A 87 6.74 6.31 -3.41
CA THR A 87 6.88 7.74 -3.20
C THR A 87 5.97 8.59 -4.08
N THR A 88 5.87 8.24 -5.36
CA THR A 88 5.01 8.95 -6.31
C THR A 88 3.55 8.75 -5.95
N TYR A 89 3.17 7.53 -5.55
CA TYR A 89 1.86 7.24 -4.99
C TYR A 89 1.61 8.01 -3.69
N CYS A 90 2.55 8.03 -2.75
CA CYS A 90 2.36 8.73 -1.48
C CYS A 90 2.21 10.25 -1.65
N ARG A 91 2.94 10.86 -2.58
CA ARG A 91 2.75 12.28 -2.93
C ARG A 91 1.43 12.52 -3.64
N ALA A 92 1.08 11.70 -4.63
CA ALA A 92 -0.21 11.79 -5.33
C ALA A 92 -1.39 11.66 -4.37
N MET A 93 -1.35 10.67 -3.47
CA MET A 93 -2.31 10.46 -2.38
C MET A 93 -2.39 11.68 -1.46
N LYS A 94 -1.25 12.30 -1.10
CA LYS A 94 -1.25 13.48 -0.23
C LYS A 94 -1.77 14.74 -0.92
N ILE A 95 -1.45 14.95 -2.20
CA ILE A 95 -2.03 16.02 -3.02
C ILE A 95 -3.55 15.83 -3.11
N PHE A 96 -4.02 14.61 -3.40
CA PHE A 96 -5.45 14.29 -3.52
C PHE A 96 -6.24 14.42 -2.20
N LEU A 97 -5.64 14.07 -1.06
CA LEU A 97 -6.29 14.12 0.27
C LEU A 97 -6.07 15.42 1.06
N ALA A 98 -5.11 16.27 0.67
CA ALA A 98 -4.67 17.40 1.48
C ALA A 98 -3.96 18.55 0.72
N GLU A 99 -3.97 18.55 -0.63
CA GLU A 99 -3.42 19.60 -1.51
C GLU A 99 -1.95 20.00 -1.21
N SER A 100 -1.12 19.08 -0.67
CA SER A 100 0.27 19.35 -0.29
C SER A 100 1.22 18.20 -0.60
N GLU A 101 2.45 18.52 -1.01
CA GLU A 101 3.56 17.58 -1.20
C GLU A 101 4.44 17.41 0.05
N GLU A 102 4.32 18.29 1.04
CA GLU A 102 5.26 18.34 2.18
C GLU A 102 5.06 17.21 3.19
N TYR A 103 6.10 16.95 3.97
CA TYR A 103 6.29 15.76 4.81
C TYR A 103 6.16 16.13 6.30
N ASP A 104 5.24 15.49 7.05
CA ASP A 104 4.84 15.89 8.42
C ASP A 104 5.75 15.41 9.58
N LEU A 105 6.37 14.23 9.46
CA LEU A 105 7.18 13.61 10.52
C LEU A 105 8.26 12.70 9.94
N ASP A 106 9.52 13.15 9.96
CA ASP A 106 10.64 12.41 9.41
C ASP A 106 11.28 11.44 10.40
N VAL A 107 11.24 10.14 10.08
CA VAL A 107 11.88 9.05 10.84
C VAL A 107 13.40 9.25 11.01
N ARG A 108 14.06 9.98 10.10
CA ARG A 108 15.49 10.32 10.19
C ARG A 108 15.83 11.24 11.36
N THR A 109 14.82 11.84 12.01
CA THR A 109 14.97 12.60 13.27
C THR A 109 15.00 11.71 14.54
N PHE A 110 14.88 10.40 14.36
CA PHE A 110 15.03 9.37 15.39
C PHE A 110 16.31 8.56 15.16
N VAL A 111 16.56 8.17 13.90
CA VAL A 111 17.69 7.32 13.49
C VAL A 111 18.43 7.89 12.27
N ASP A 112 19.71 8.25 12.44
CA ASP A 112 20.58 8.66 11.32
C ASP A 112 21.40 7.48 10.80
N LEU A 113 21.11 7.08 9.55
CA LEU A 113 21.84 6.02 8.85
C LEU A 113 23.32 6.36 8.64
N ASN A 114 23.68 7.63 8.46
CA ASN A 114 25.07 8.02 8.18
C ASN A 114 25.93 7.88 9.43
N ALA A 115 25.45 8.37 10.57
CA ALA A 115 26.06 8.12 11.87
C ALA A 115 26.18 6.62 12.16
N VAL A 116 25.10 5.83 11.97
CA VAL A 116 25.12 4.37 12.17
C VAL A 116 26.17 3.66 11.28
N VAL A 117 26.23 3.99 9.99
CA VAL A 117 27.19 3.41 9.03
C VAL A 117 28.63 3.74 9.43
N SER A 118 28.89 4.98 9.84
CA SER A 118 30.19 5.44 10.32
C SER A 118 30.59 4.75 11.62
N ASP A 119 29.80 4.92 12.68
CA ASP A 119 30.14 4.55 14.05
C ASP A 119 30.18 3.03 14.27
N ARG A 120 29.44 2.26 13.47
CA ARG A 120 29.40 0.79 13.52
C ARG A 120 30.17 0.11 12.37
N CYS A 121 30.79 0.88 11.48
CA CYS A 121 31.50 0.39 10.29
C CYS A 121 30.65 -0.58 9.44
N LEU A 122 29.35 -0.31 9.29
CA LEU A 122 28.40 -1.16 8.59
C LEU A 122 28.29 -0.80 7.10
N GLY A 123 28.05 -1.81 6.25
CA GLY A 123 27.56 -1.55 4.89
C GLY A 123 26.14 -0.95 4.90
N PRO A 124 25.70 -0.26 3.83
CA PRO A 124 24.46 0.51 3.83
C PRO A 124 23.23 -0.32 4.23
N ASN A 125 23.08 -1.53 3.67
CA ASN A 125 21.97 -2.43 4.00
C ASN A 125 22.00 -2.87 5.48
N GLY A 126 23.19 -3.13 6.04
CA GLY A 126 23.35 -3.48 7.45
C GLY A 126 23.04 -2.29 8.38
N GLY A 127 23.40 -1.08 7.96
CA GLY A 127 22.97 0.15 8.63
C GLY A 127 21.45 0.33 8.63
N MET A 128 20.77 0.03 7.50
CA MET A 128 19.31 0.10 7.42
C MET A 128 18.61 -0.89 8.36
N VAL A 129 19.12 -2.13 8.48
CA VAL A 129 18.63 -3.11 9.47
C VAL A 129 18.77 -2.54 10.88
N TYR A 130 19.97 -2.07 11.23
CA TYR A 130 20.25 -1.51 12.57
C TYR A 130 19.41 -0.26 12.89
N CYS A 131 19.12 0.59 11.90
CA CYS A 131 18.21 1.72 12.06
C CYS A 131 16.77 1.28 12.36
N LEU A 132 16.29 0.16 11.82
CA LEU A 132 14.96 -0.38 12.14
C LEU A 132 14.92 -1.03 13.53
N GLU A 133 15.99 -1.72 13.94
CA GLU A 133 16.15 -2.24 15.32
C GLU A 133 16.13 -1.10 16.35
N LEU A 134 16.83 0.01 16.07
CA LEU A 134 16.77 1.22 16.91
C LEU A 134 15.37 1.87 16.91
N LEU A 135 14.68 1.88 15.77
CA LEU A 135 13.34 2.44 15.66
C LEU A 135 12.30 1.61 16.44
N GLU A 136 12.45 0.29 16.48
CA GLU A 136 11.63 -0.60 17.31
C GLU A 136 11.79 -0.30 18.81
N ILE A 137 13.00 0.05 19.26
CA ILE A 137 13.26 0.49 20.63
C ILE A 137 12.65 1.87 20.92
N GLN A 138 12.44 2.71 19.89
CA GLN A 138 11.93 4.08 20.00
C GLN A 138 10.46 4.26 19.59
N VAL A 139 9.72 3.19 19.31
CA VAL A 139 8.38 3.28 18.71
C VAL A 139 7.36 3.99 19.60
N GLU A 140 7.49 3.97 20.93
CA GLU A 140 6.67 4.78 21.85
C GLU A 140 6.89 6.29 21.64
N GLU A 141 8.12 6.72 21.34
CA GLU A 141 8.44 8.14 21.11
C GLU A 141 8.01 8.57 19.69
N LEU A 142 8.15 7.68 18.71
CA LEU A 142 7.54 7.85 17.39
C LEU A 142 6.01 8.03 17.51
N THR A 143 5.36 7.15 18.28
CA THR A 143 3.91 7.21 18.55
C THR A 143 3.51 8.53 19.20
N LYS A 144 4.22 8.99 20.24
CA LYS A 144 3.95 10.29 20.89
C LYS A 144 4.03 11.46 19.90
N ARG A 145 5.04 11.48 19.01
CA ARG A 145 5.13 12.54 17.98
C ARG A 145 4.01 12.45 16.96
N ILE A 146 3.61 11.24 16.54
CA ILE A 146 2.43 11.06 15.69
C ILE A 146 1.20 11.63 16.42
N GLN A 147 0.91 11.19 17.65
CA GLN A 147 -0.22 11.64 18.48
C GLN A 147 -0.25 13.17 18.65
N ALA A 148 0.90 13.84 18.84
CA ALA A 148 0.97 15.29 18.90
C ALA A 148 0.44 15.95 17.61
N ILE A 149 0.88 15.47 16.44
CA ILE A 149 0.41 15.93 15.12
C ILE A 149 -1.08 15.62 14.93
N LEU A 150 -1.60 14.52 15.50
CA LEU A 150 -3.04 14.22 15.46
C LEU A 150 -3.85 15.22 16.28
N ASN A 151 -3.35 15.61 17.46
CA ASN A 151 -4.02 16.56 18.34
C ASN A 151 -4.04 17.98 17.74
N GLU A 152 -3.01 18.36 16.98
CA GLU A 152 -2.97 19.61 16.20
C GLU A 152 -3.92 19.59 14.99
N LYS A 153 -4.24 18.41 14.45
CA LYS A 153 -5.12 18.22 13.28
C LYS A 153 -6.36 17.37 13.67
N PRO A 154 -7.40 17.93 14.32
CA PRO A 154 -8.53 17.12 14.83
C PRO A 154 -9.40 16.43 13.76
N ASN A 155 -9.33 16.84 12.49
CA ASN A 155 -10.06 16.21 11.37
C ASN A 155 -9.32 14.99 10.76
N CYS A 156 -8.15 14.66 11.29
CA CYS A 156 -7.10 13.93 10.59
C CYS A 156 -7.22 12.41 10.72
N LYS A 157 -8.12 11.80 9.94
CA LYS A 157 -8.46 10.36 10.06
C LYS A 157 -7.46 9.36 9.45
N TYR A 158 -6.49 9.78 8.62
CA TYR A 158 -5.83 8.87 7.66
C TYR A 158 -4.29 8.91 7.63
N ILE A 159 -3.62 7.90 8.21
CA ILE A 159 -2.15 7.73 8.24
C ILE A 159 -1.65 7.21 6.89
N LEU A 160 -0.42 7.61 6.54
CA LEU A 160 0.33 7.09 5.40
C LEU A 160 1.76 6.80 5.88
N PHE A 161 2.32 5.67 5.51
CA PHE A 161 3.70 5.27 5.81
C PHE A 161 4.38 4.81 4.51
N ASP A 162 5.15 5.69 3.89
CA ASP A 162 5.86 5.48 2.62
C ASP A 162 7.16 4.68 2.84
N PHE A 163 7.10 3.34 2.91
CA PHE A 163 8.21 2.51 3.43
C PHE A 163 9.50 2.56 2.58
N PRO A 164 10.68 2.24 3.17
CA PRO A 164 11.96 2.29 2.48
C PRO A 164 12.03 1.40 1.23
N GLY A 165 12.96 1.72 0.32
CA GLY A 165 13.05 1.08 -0.99
C GLY A 165 13.31 -0.44 -0.98
N GLN A 166 14.05 -0.96 0.00
CA GLN A 166 14.53 -2.34 0.01
C GLN A 166 13.46 -3.30 0.55
N ALA A 167 13.08 -4.31 -0.23
CA ALA A 167 11.97 -5.19 0.09
C ALA A 167 12.29 -6.16 1.24
N GLU A 168 13.56 -6.55 1.34
CA GLU A 168 14.13 -7.46 2.32
C GLU A 168 13.85 -7.02 3.77
N LEU A 169 13.71 -5.72 3.99
CA LEU A 169 13.50 -5.13 5.32
C LEU A 169 12.14 -5.49 5.93
N TYR A 170 11.09 -5.64 5.12
CA TYR A 170 9.75 -5.98 5.57
C TYR A 170 9.31 -7.40 5.19
N THR A 171 10.09 -8.12 4.36
CA THR A 171 9.88 -9.56 4.09
C THR A 171 10.67 -10.47 5.02
N HIS A 172 11.82 -10.05 5.55
CA HIS A 172 12.66 -10.93 6.38
C HIS A 172 12.74 -10.52 7.86
N LEU A 173 12.81 -9.22 8.17
CA LEU A 173 13.00 -8.74 9.54
C LEU A 173 11.70 -8.76 10.36
N GLU A 174 11.82 -9.12 11.64
CA GLU A 174 10.68 -9.12 12.58
C GLU A 174 10.41 -7.74 13.19
N CYS A 175 11.42 -6.87 13.21
CA CYS A 175 11.30 -5.51 13.72
C CYS A 175 10.21 -4.70 13.00
N VAL A 176 9.99 -4.90 11.70
CA VAL A 176 8.89 -4.21 10.97
C VAL A 176 7.52 -4.69 11.47
N HIS A 177 7.30 -6.00 11.56
CA HIS A 177 6.06 -6.56 12.12
C HIS A 177 5.80 -6.02 13.54
N ASN A 178 6.81 -6.04 14.40
CA ASN A 178 6.71 -5.59 15.78
C ASN A 178 6.47 -4.07 15.91
N ILE A 179 7.08 -3.26 15.04
CA ILE A 179 6.81 -1.81 14.94
C ILE A 179 5.35 -1.57 14.55
N LEU A 180 4.82 -2.31 13.57
CA LEU A 180 3.46 -2.13 13.07
C LEU A 180 2.40 -2.54 14.09
N ASP A 181 2.55 -3.70 14.74
CA ASP A 181 1.66 -4.18 15.81
C ASP A 181 1.64 -3.21 17.01
N ARG A 182 2.81 -2.70 17.42
CA ARG A 182 2.92 -1.68 18.48
C ARG A 182 2.35 -0.33 18.04
N LEU A 183 2.51 0.08 16.78
CA LEU A 183 1.86 1.29 16.25
C LEU A 183 0.34 1.16 16.25
N GLN A 184 -0.22 0.01 15.85
CA GLN A 184 -1.67 -0.24 15.93
C GLN A 184 -2.20 -0.17 17.35
N THR A 185 -1.49 -0.80 18.28
CA THR A 185 -1.85 -0.84 19.71
C THR A 185 -1.76 0.54 20.36
N LEU A 186 -0.70 1.31 20.08
CA LEU A 186 -0.43 2.60 20.73
C LEU A 186 -1.13 3.81 20.06
N LEU A 187 -1.59 3.67 18.81
CA LEU A 187 -2.36 4.70 18.10
C LEU A 187 -3.87 4.37 18.01
N GLU A 188 -4.32 3.24 18.55
CA GLU A 188 -5.68 2.71 18.40
C GLU A 188 -6.14 2.74 16.92
N CYS A 189 -5.32 2.13 16.05
CA CYS A 189 -5.47 2.28 14.60
C CYS A 189 -5.51 0.96 13.80
N HIS A 190 -6.23 1.01 12.68
CA HIS A 190 -6.30 -0.06 11.68
C HIS A 190 -5.32 0.25 10.55
N LEU A 191 -4.33 -0.64 10.34
CA LEU A 191 -3.36 -0.50 9.26
C LEU A 191 -3.62 -1.50 8.13
N ILE A 192 -3.48 -1.01 6.90
CA ILE A 192 -3.49 -1.78 5.65
C ILE A 192 -2.12 -1.70 5.01
N CYS A 193 -1.69 -2.78 4.38
CA CYS A 193 -0.54 -2.76 3.50
C CYS A 193 -0.95 -2.49 2.04
N VAL A 194 -0.43 -1.42 1.44
CA VAL A 194 -0.57 -1.13 0.00
C VAL A 194 0.73 -1.55 -0.69
N HIS A 195 0.69 -2.65 -1.44
CA HIS A 195 1.89 -3.19 -2.10
C HIS A 195 2.03 -2.67 -3.53
N ILE A 196 2.92 -1.70 -3.72
CA ILE A 196 3.17 -1.03 -4.99
C ILE A 196 4.21 -1.83 -5.81
N VAL A 197 3.75 -2.48 -6.88
CA VAL A 197 4.51 -3.28 -7.82
C VAL A 197 4.62 -2.55 -9.17
N ASP A 198 5.77 -2.63 -9.84
CA ASP A 198 5.95 -2.02 -11.17
C ASP A 198 5.30 -2.88 -12.27
N SER A 199 4.40 -2.30 -13.06
CA SER A 199 3.74 -2.99 -14.18
C SER A 199 4.69 -3.50 -15.26
N GLN A 200 5.91 -2.96 -15.38
CA GLN A 200 6.92 -3.47 -16.33
C GLN A 200 7.38 -4.90 -16.02
N HIS A 201 7.08 -5.45 -14.83
CA HIS A 201 7.32 -6.85 -14.52
C HIS A 201 6.38 -7.83 -15.25
N CYS A 202 5.19 -7.38 -15.70
CA CYS A 202 4.22 -8.20 -16.43
C CYS A 202 4.69 -8.63 -17.84
N VAL A 203 5.68 -7.93 -18.41
CA VAL A 203 6.23 -8.17 -19.75
C VAL A 203 7.06 -9.47 -19.84
N ASP A 204 7.63 -9.94 -18.73
CA ASP A 204 8.41 -11.18 -18.67
C ASP A 204 7.72 -12.21 -17.76
N PRO A 205 7.31 -13.38 -18.28
CA PRO A 205 6.60 -14.40 -17.48
C PRO A 205 7.33 -14.87 -16.21
N GLY A 206 8.66 -14.92 -16.23
CA GLY A 206 9.47 -15.30 -15.08
C GLY A 206 9.54 -14.21 -14.02
N ARG A 207 9.62 -12.94 -14.43
CA ARG A 207 9.53 -11.78 -13.53
C ARG A 207 8.14 -11.66 -12.91
N PHE A 208 7.08 -11.84 -13.69
CA PHE A 208 5.71 -11.80 -13.17
C PHE A 208 5.47 -12.91 -12.14
N LEU A 209 5.88 -14.16 -12.42
CA LEU A 209 5.80 -15.25 -11.42
C LEU A 209 6.62 -14.93 -10.15
N SER A 210 7.79 -14.31 -10.29
CA SER A 210 8.60 -13.88 -9.14
C SER A 210 7.89 -12.80 -8.31
N VAL A 211 7.21 -11.85 -8.96
CA VAL A 211 6.39 -10.80 -8.34
C VAL A 211 5.20 -11.38 -7.59
N LEU A 212 4.50 -12.37 -8.17
CA LEU A 212 3.37 -13.05 -7.53
C LEU A 212 3.81 -13.73 -6.22
N LEU A 213 4.94 -14.46 -6.25
CA LEU A 213 5.49 -15.14 -5.08
C LEU A 213 5.97 -14.17 -4.00
N THR A 214 6.65 -13.08 -4.37
CA THR A 214 7.05 -12.03 -3.42
C THR A 214 5.85 -11.32 -2.81
N THR A 215 4.78 -11.12 -3.60
CA THR A 215 3.52 -10.53 -3.11
C THR A 215 2.85 -11.44 -2.09
N LEU A 216 2.62 -12.71 -2.43
CA LEU A 216 2.03 -13.71 -1.52
C LEU A 216 2.86 -13.86 -0.24
N PHE A 217 4.19 -13.86 -0.34
CA PHE A 217 5.07 -13.93 0.83
C PHE A 217 4.97 -12.68 1.72
N GLY A 218 4.89 -11.49 1.12
CA GLY A 218 4.65 -10.24 1.87
C GLY A 218 3.32 -10.26 2.63
N MET A 219 2.24 -10.69 1.98
CA MET A 219 0.91 -10.85 2.60
C MET A 219 0.96 -11.78 3.81
N LEU A 220 1.62 -12.94 3.66
CA LEU A 220 1.76 -13.93 4.74
C LEU A 220 2.68 -13.48 5.88
N ARG A 221 3.67 -12.61 5.62
CA ARG A 221 4.65 -12.17 6.63
C ARG A 221 4.20 -10.94 7.43
N LEU A 222 3.52 -10.00 6.79
CA LEU A 222 3.01 -8.79 7.47
C LEU A 222 1.68 -9.04 8.18
N ALA A 223 0.90 -10.04 7.76
CA ALA A 223 -0.38 -10.43 8.36
C ALA A 223 -1.46 -9.32 8.43
N LEU A 224 -1.28 -8.23 7.67
CA LEU A 224 -2.26 -7.15 7.52
C LEU A 224 -3.20 -7.41 6.33
N PRO A 225 -4.36 -6.74 6.26
CA PRO A 225 -5.11 -6.67 5.02
C PRO A 225 -4.26 -5.98 3.95
N HIS A 226 -4.20 -6.59 2.76
CA HIS A 226 -3.34 -6.16 1.67
C HIS A 226 -4.16 -5.66 0.48
N VAL A 227 -3.73 -4.54 -0.11
CA VAL A 227 -4.17 -4.08 -1.43
C VAL A 227 -2.94 -4.02 -2.32
N ASN A 228 -2.79 -4.97 -3.24
CA ASN A 228 -1.66 -4.97 -4.17
C ASN A 228 -2.02 -4.12 -5.40
N VAL A 229 -1.01 -3.45 -5.96
CA VAL A 229 -1.21 -2.36 -6.93
C VAL A 229 -0.16 -2.45 -8.03
N LEU A 230 -0.61 -2.47 -9.30
CA LEU A 230 0.27 -2.36 -10.47
C LEU A 230 0.42 -0.87 -10.82
N SER A 231 1.56 -0.30 -10.45
CA SER A 231 1.90 1.11 -10.69
C SER A 231 2.39 1.36 -12.12
N LYS A 232 2.43 2.66 -12.48
CA LYS A 232 2.82 3.12 -13.82
C LYS A 232 1.95 2.48 -14.91
N PHE A 233 0.67 2.27 -14.59
CA PHE A 233 -0.25 1.51 -15.44
C PHE A 233 -0.44 2.16 -16.81
N ASP A 234 -0.33 3.49 -16.89
CA ASP A 234 -0.29 4.27 -18.13
C ASP A 234 0.88 3.91 -19.06
N LEU A 235 1.96 3.33 -18.52
CA LEU A 235 3.07 2.76 -19.30
C LEU A 235 2.78 1.33 -19.74
N MET A 236 1.95 0.57 -19.03
CA MET A 236 1.53 -0.79 -19.41
C MET A 236 0.53 -0.72 -20.57
N GLU A 237 -0.50 0.12 -20.48
CA GLU A 237 -1.50 0.35 -21.54
C GLU A 237 -0.84 0.79 -22.86
N ARG A 238 0.12 1.73 -22.79
CA ARG A 238 0.89 2.18 -23.97
C ARG A 238 1.81 1.11 -24.57
N ASN A 239 2.08 0.04 -23.84
CA ASN A 239 2.97 -1.06 -24.22
C ASN A 239 2.24 -2.41 -24.26
N GLU A 240 0.90 -2.44 -24.38
CA GLU A 240 0.09 -3.66 -24.40
C GLU A 240 0.56 -4.68 -25.46
N VAL A 241 1.09 -4.18 -26.58
CA VAL A 241 1.69 -4.99 -27.68
C VAL A 241 2.87 -5.88 -27.21
N PHE A 242 3.48 -5.59 -26.06
CA PHE A 242 4.56 -6.38 -25.46
C PHE A 242 4.09 -7.34 -24.35
N LEU A 243 2.81 -7.33 -23.98
CA LEU A 243 2.23 -8.30 -23.06
C LEU A 243 1.92 -9.62 -23.78
N SER A 244 2.00 -10.74 -23.05
CA SER A 244 1.62 -12.05 -23.59
C SER A 244 0.11 -12.30 -23.55
N PHE A 245 -0.61 -11.53 -22.73
CA PHE A 245 -2.03 -11.67 -22.45
C PHE A 245 -2.68 -10.28 -22.34
N GLY A 246 -4.03 -10.23 -22.34
CA GLY A 246 -4.75 -9.00 -22.03
C GLY A 246 -4.55 -8.55 -20.57
N ILE A 247 -4.81 -7.27 -20.30
CA ILE A 247 -4.64 -6.64 -18.97
C ILE A 247 -5.23 -7.47 -17.83
N ASP A 248 -6.46 -7.98 -18.00
CA ASP A 248 -7.24 -8.68 -16.98
C ASP A 248 -6.51 -9.92 -16.43
N PHE A 249 -5.67 -10.57 -17.25
CA PHE A 249 -4.82 -11.68 -16.84
C PHE A 249 -3.88 -11.31 -15.68
N TYR A 250 -3.34 -10.10 -15.71
CA TYR A 250 -2.32 -9.63 -14.77
C TYR A 250 -2.92 -8.95 -13.53
N THR A 251 -4.13 -8.38 -13.63
CA THR A 251 -4.85 -7.76 -12.51
C THR A 251 -5.63 -8.80 -11.70
N GLU A 252 -6.35 -9.72 -12.36
CA GLU A 252 -7.10 -10.79 -11.68
C GLU A 252 -6.27 -12.05 -11.41
N VAL A 253 -5.05 -12.13 -11.93
CA VAL A 253 -4.12 -13.27 -11.79
C VAL A 253 -4.77 -14.57 -12.27
N LEU A 254 -5.19 -14.53 -13.54
CA LEU A 254 -5.85 -15.65 -14.21
C LEU A 254 -4.86 -16.80 -14.50
N ASP A 255 -5.42 -17.99 -14.79
CA ASP A 255 -4.75 -19.29 -14.97
C ASP A 255 -3.25 -19.20 -15.38
N LEU A 256 -2.38 -19.44 -14.41
CA LEU A 256 -0.94 -19.25 -14.54
C LEU A 256 -0.29 -20.39 -15.34
N HIS A 257 -1.05 -21.38 -15.81
CA HIS A 257 -0.56 -22.37 -16.78
C HIS A 257 -0.20 -21.72 -18.11
N TYR A 258 -0.98 -20.75 -18.59
CA TYR A 258 -0.66 -20.01 -19.82
C TYR A 258 0.66 -19.24 -19.69
N LEU A 259 0.94 -18.67 -18.51
CA LEU A 259 2.20 -17.98 -18.19
C LEU A 259 3.42 -18.91 -18.33
N LEU A 260 3.26 -20.19 -17.98
CA LEU A 260 4.33 -21.20 -18.10
C LEU A 260 4.57 -21.64 -19.54
N GLU A 261 3.53 -21.72 -20.38
CA GLU A 261 3.69 -22.02 -21.81
C GLU A 261 4.47 -20.93 -22.55
N HIS A 262 4.35 -19.68 -22.10
CA HIS A 262 5.04 -18.52 -22.67
C HIS A 262 6.44 -18.28 -22.08
N MET A 263 6.91 -19.08 -21.13
CA MET A 263 8.29 -18.94 -20.62
C MET A 263 9.34 -19.36 -21.67
N PRO A 264 10.48 -18.64 -21.77
CA PRO A 264 11.48 -18.88 -22.80
C PRO A 264 12.18 -20.23 -22.61
N GLN A 265 11.94 -21.13 -23.57
CA GLN A 265 12.42 -22.53 -23.59
C GLN A 265 13.95 -22.63 -23.74
N SER A 266 14.65 -22.40 -22.64
CA SER A 266 16.08 -22.60 -22.47
C SER A 266 16.38 -23.93 -21.77
N SER A 267 17.61 -24.45 -21.93
CA SER A 267 18.10 -25.63 -21.19
C SER A 267 18.07 -25.44 -19.65
N PHE A 268 17.98 -24.20 -19.18
CA PHE A 268 17.71 -23.87 -17.79
C PHE A 268 16.22 -23.98 -17.47
N SER A 269 15.34 -23.29 -18.22
CA SER A 269 13.88 -23.34 -18.02
C SER A 269 13.34 -24.78 -18.04
N SER A 270 13.71 -25.59 -19.04
CA SER A 270 13.21 -26.97 -19.17
C SER A 270 13.53 -27.86 -17.97
N LYS A 271 14.62 -27.60 -17.25
CA LYS A 271 15.00 -28.27 -15.99
C LYS A 271 14.11 -27.85 -14.82
N TYR A 272 13.62 -26.61 -14.80
CA TYR A 272 12.84 -26.03 -13.69
C TYR A 272 11.33 -25.94 -13.95
N ASN A 273 10.83 -26.28 -15.14
CA ASN A 273 9.39 -26.26 -15.47
C ASN A 273 8.50 -26.95 -14.42
N LYS A 274 8.94 -28.08 -13.81
CA LYS A 274 8.19 -28.71 -12.71
C LYS A 274 8.10 -27.84 -11.45
N LEU A 275 9.19 -27.16 -11.09
CA LEU A 275 9.21 -26.21 -9.97
C LEU A 275 8.31 -25.01 -10.27
N SER A 276 8.44 -24.42 -11.47
CA SER A 276 7.61 -23.29 -11.90
C SER A 276 6.11 -23.65 -11.88
N LYS A 277 5.73 -24.86 -12.29
CA LYS A 277 4.34 -25.34 -12.14
C LYS A 277 3.90 -25.43 -10.67
N MET A 278 4.70 -26.02 -9.77
CA MET A 278 4.35 -26.04 -8.35
C MET A 278 4.20 -24.63 -7.76
N LEU A 279 5.00 -23.66 -8.23
CA LEU A 279 4.95 -22.27 -7.78
C LEU A 279 3.70 -21.54 -8.28
N CYS A 280 3.29 -21.75 -9.54
CA CYS A 280 2.00 -21.27 -10.05
C CYS A 280 0.84 -21.83 -9.23
N GLN A 281 0.83 -23.15 -8.99
CA GLN A 281 -0.20 -23.80 -8.19
C GLN A 281 -0.29 -23.24 -6.76
N VAL A 282 0.84 -22.91 -6.12
CA VAL A 282 0.83 -22.25 -4.79
C VAL A 282 0.22 -20.84 -4.83
N VAL A 283 0.33 -20.10 -5.92
CA VAL A 283 -0.35 -18.80 -6.06
C VAL A 283 -1.85 -18.98 -6.30
N GLU A 284 -2.21 -19.92 -7.19
CA GLU A 284 -3.60 -20.28 -7.54
C GLU A 284 -4.37 -20.85 -6.32
N ASP A 285 -3.80 -21.82 -5.60
CA ASP A 285 -4.41 -22.52 -4.47
C ASP A 285 -4.72 -21.58 -3.28
N PHE A 286 -3.95 -20.51 -3.12
CA PHE A 286 -4.21 -19.48 -2.11
C PHE A 286 -5.29 -18.49 -2.55
N GLY A 287 -5.37 -18.14 -3.85
CA GLY A 287 -6.37 -17.22 -4.41
C GLY A 287 -6.34 -15.79 -3.83
N LEU A 288 -5.27 -15.42 -3.11
CA LEU A 288 -5.17 -14.14 -2.38
C LEU A 288 -4.61 -12.99 -3.24
N VAL A 289 -3.86 -13.31 -4.30
CA VAL A 289 -3.12 -12.29 -5.06
C VAL A 289 -3.97 -11.78 -6.23
N SER A 290 -4.46 -10.55 -6.10
CA SER A 290 -4.95 -9.71 -7.20
C SER A 290 -4.33 -8.32 -7.11
N PHE A 291 -4.40 -7.55 -8.19
CA PHE A 291 -3.82 -6.20 -8.28
C PHE A 291 -4.79 -5.17 -8.85
N HIS A 292 -4.76 -3.97 -8.27
CA HIS A 292 -5.48 -2.80 -8.78
C HIS A 292 -4.57 -1.93 -9.67
N PRO A 293 -5.03 -1.44 -10.83
CA PRO A 293 -4.24 -0.61 -11.73
C PRO A 293 -4.07 0.82 -11.18
N LEU A 294 -2.83 1.32 -11.15
CA LEU A 294 -2.49 2.67 -10.70
C LEU A 294 -1.65 3.45 -11.71
N ALA A 295 -2.23 4.53 -12.24
CA ALA A 295 -1.50 5.66 -12.81
C ALA A 295 -1.49 6.81 -11.79
N ALA A 296 -0.35 7.06 -11.13
CA ALA A 296 -0.26 8.02 -10.01
C ALA A 296 -0.47 9.50 -10.40
N HIS A 297 -0.66 9.80 -11.68
CA HIS A 297 -1.00 11.13 -12.20
C HIS A 297 -2.45 11.21 -12.74
N ASP A 298 -3.24 10.14 -12.60
CA ASP A 298 -4.66 10.11 -12.92
C ASP A 298 -5.51 10.09 -11.63
N GLU A 299 -6.31 11.14 -11.46
CA GLU A 299 -7.26 11.28 -10.36
C GLU A 299 -8.33 10.16 -10.35
N VAL A 300 -8.69 9.61 -11.52
CA VAL A 300 -9.73 8.55 -11.61
C VAL A 300 -9.18 7.23 -11.09
N SER A 301 -8.01 6.80 -11.57
CA SER A 301 -7.27 5.64 -11.07
C SER A 301 -6.99 5.74 -9.57
N LEU A 302 -6.56 6.91 -9.09
CA LEU A 302 -6.30 7.14 -7.65
C LEU A 302 -7.60 7.07 -6.82
N SER A 303 -8.69 7.71 -7.27
CA SER A 303 -10.00 7.68 -6.60
C SER A 303 -10.61 6.28 -6.53
N ASN A 304 -10.46 5.49 -7.61
CA ASN A 304 -10.86 4.08 -7.63
C ASN A 304 -10.04 3.26 -6.61
N LEU A 305 -8.73 3.47 -6.51
CA LEU A 305 -7.86 2.78 -5.56
C LEU A 305 -8.18 3.18 -4.10
N ILE A 306 -8.43 4.46 -3.81
CA ILE A 306 -8.91 4.93 -2.50
C ILE A 306 -10.22 4.21 -2.15
N SER A 307 -11.18 4.17 -3.08
CA SER A 307 -12.45 3.46 -2.87
C SER A 307 -12.27 1.98 -2.52
N VAL A 308 -11.27 1.30 -3.09
CA VAL A 308 -10.93 -0.09 -2.70
C VAL A 308 -10.36 -0.13 -1.29
N ILE A 309 -9.37 0.70 -0.97
CA ILE A 309 -8.70 0.71 0.34
C ILE A 309 -9.68 1.08 1.47
N ASP A 310 -10.63 1.98 1.22
CA ASP A 310 -11.63 2.40 2.20
C ASP A 310 -12.72 1.33 2.44
N ASN A 311 -12.96 0.44 1.47
CA ASN A 311 -13.76 -0.77 1.69
C ASN A 311 -12.98 -1.85 2.45
N VAL A 312 -11.69 -2.05 2.15
CA VAL A 312 -10.83 -3.04 2.84
C VAL A 312 -10.51 -2.62 4.28
N SER A 313 -10.52 -1.32 4.59
CA SER A 313 -10.22 -0.79 5.94
C SER A 313 -11.41 -0.75 6.88
N GLY A 314 -12.64 -0.82 6.35
CA GLY A 314 -13.85 -0.51 7.09
C GLY A 314 -14.15 0.99 7.23
N TYR A 315 -13.33 1.89 6.66
CA TYR A 315 -13.62 3.32 6.63
C TYR A 315 -15.00 3.60 5.98
N ALA A 316 -15.29 2.93 4.86
CA ALA A 316 -16.56 3.07 4.12
C ALA A 316 -17.80 2.49 4.84
N SER A 317 -17.62 1.81 5.98
CA SER A 317 -18.70 1.35 6.87
C SER A 317 -18.93 2.25 8.08
N ASP A 318 -17.91 2.96 8.56
CA ASP A 318 -18.00 3.85 9.75
C ASP A 318 -18.61 5.23 9.44
N GLU A 319 -18.82 5.58 8.17
CA GLU A 319 -19.48 6.83 7.72
C GLU A 319 -20.95 6.64 7.30
N ARG A 320 -21.66 5.63 7.80
CA ARG A 320 -23.06 5.29 7.43
C ARG A 320 -24.07 5.32 8.58
#